data_AF-A0A354GG56-F1
#
_entry.id   AF-A0A354GG56-F1
#
_cell.length_a   1.000
_cell.length_b   1.000
_cell.length_c   1.000
_cell.angle_alpha   90.00
_cell.angle_beta   90.00
_cell.angle_gamma   90.00
#
_symmetry.space_group_name_H-M   'P 1'
#
loop_
_entity.id
_entity.type
_entity.pdbx_description
1 polymer ?
#
loop_
_entity_poly.entity_id
_entity_poly.type
_entity_poly.pdbx_seq_one_letter_code
_entity_poly.pdbx_strand_id
1 'polypeptide(L)'
;MTQHPNQNKSRHFWMLSNLFFTCISEELLFRGFIQKEVFLFFNNKKGIGLISVSIAAIFFGLAHYKGGVNYVVLSSIAGVFYGYIYYRSGTIKSSIFLHFLFNLTHILLFTYPALRD
;
A
#
# COMPACT_ATOMS: atom_id res chain seq x y z
N MET A 1 -37.67 8.96 6.70
CA MET A 1 -36.31 8.84 7.26
C MET A 1 -35.47 10.01 6.75
N THR A 2 -35.30 11.04 7.57
CA THR A 2 -34.46 12.20 7.27
C THR A 2 -32.99 11.78 7.39
N GLN A 3 -32.22 11.83 6.30
CA GLN A 3 -30.77 11.67 6.38
C GLN A 3 -30.20 12.87 7.15
N HIS A 4 -29.76 12.66 8.39
CA HIS A 4 -29.06 13.68 9.17
C HIS A 4 -27.78 14.11 8.40
N PRO A 5 -27.58 15.40 8.10
CA PRO A 5 -26.46 15.89 7.28
C PRO A 5 -25.07 15.58 7.89
N ASN A 6 -25.01 15.23 9.17
CA ASN A 6 -23.78 14.86 9.87
C ASN A 6 -23.34 13.40 9.64
N GLN A 7 -24.22 12.54 9.14
CA GLN A 7 -23.92 11.12 8.87
C GLN A 7 -22.90 10.96 7.73
N ASN A 8 -23.02 11.78 6.66
CA ASN A 8 -22.11 11.71 5.52
C ASN A 8 -20.70 12.20 5.89
N LYS A 9 -20.58 13.30 6.65
CA LYS A 9 -19.29 13.76 7.18
C LYS A 9 -18.61 12.70 8.05
N SER A 10 -19.35 12.05 8.93
CA SER A 10 -18.85 10.95 9.78
C SER A 10 -18.38 9.75 8.94
N ARG A 11 -19.12 9.37 7.89
CA ARG A 11 -18.75 8.27 6.99
C ARG A 11 -17.48 8.54 6.20
N HIS A 12 -17.34 9.71 5.58
CA HIS A 12 -16.13 10.06 4.82
C HIS A 12 -14.90 10.11 5.71
N PHE A 13 -15.03 10.67 6.92
CA PHE A 13 -13.96 10.68 7.91
C PHE A 13 -13.54 9.27 8.34
N TRP A 14 -14.51 8.39 8.60
CA TRP A 14 -14.25 6.99 8.94
C TRP A 14 -13.53 6.25 7.81
N MET A 15 -13.94 6.44 6.55
CA MET A 15 -13.30 5.82 5.40
C MET A 15 -11.85 6.27 5.22
N LEU A 16 -11.59 7.58 5.28
CA LEU A 16 -10.24 8.13 5.19
C LEU A 16 -9.34 7.63 6.32
N SER A 17 -9.88 7.55 7.54
CA SER A 17 -9.14 7.06 8.70
C SER A 17 -8.75 5.59 8.53
N ASN A 18 -9.71 4.74 8.14
CA ASN A 18 -9.41 3.33 7.87
C ASN A 18 -8.39 3.16 6.76
N LEU A 19 -8.56 3.88 5.65
CA LEU A 19 -7.61 3.82 4.54
C LEU A 19 -6.19 4.15 5.01
N PHE A 20 -6.06 5.19 5.82
CA PHE A 20 -4.77 5.60 6.38
C PHE A 20 -4.17 4.53 7.32
N PHE A 21 -4.95 3.98 8.24
CA PHE A 21 -4.48 2.95 9.16
C PHE A 21 -4.14 1.63 8.46
N THR A 22 -4.88 1.26 7.41
CA THR A 22 -4.57 0.12 6.55
C THR A 22 -3.22 0.32 5.87
N CYS A 23 -3.00 1.49 5.25
CA CYS A 23 -1.70 1.81 4.61
C CYS A 23 -0.55 1.75 5.63
N ILE A 24 -0.72 2.31 6.83
CA ILE A 24 0.29 2.23 7.89
C ILE A 24 0.62 0.77 8.24
N SER A 25 -0.41 -0.03 8.47
CA SER A 25 -0.26 -1.42 8.92
C SER A 25 0.45 -2.28 7.87
N GLU A 26 0.06 -2.12 6.60
CA GLU A 26 0.68 -2.81 5.49
C GLU A 26 2.12 -2.36 5.28
N GLU A 27 2.40 -1.06 5.25
CA GLU A 27 3.78 -0.58 5.08
C GLU A 27 4.69 -1.04 6.23
N LEU A 28 4.19 -1.04 7.48
CA LEU A 28 4.95 -1.55 8.63
C LEU A 28 5.32 -3.02 8.44
N LEU A 29 4.39 -3.86 8.00
CA LEU A 29 4.64 -5.27 7.76
C LEU A 29 5.59 -5.49 6.58
N PHE A 30 5.30 -4.91 5.41
CA PHE A 30 6.03 -5.22 4.19
C PHE A 30 7.38 -4.50 4.11
N ARG A 31 7.47 -3.23 4.55
CA ARG A 31 8.69 -2.42 4.43
C ARG A 31 9.46 -2.43 5.74
N GLY A 32 8.75 -2.17 6.85
CA GLY A 32 9.34 -2.12 8.18
C GLY A 32 9.86 -3.46 8.69
N PHE A 33 9.23 -4.56 8.29
CA PHE A 33 9.63 -5.92 8.65
C PHE A 33 10.19 -6.70 7.45
N ILE A 34 9.36 -7.15 6.50
CA ILE A 34 9.81 -8.10 5.45
C ILE A 34 10.98 -7.56 4.62
N GLN A 35 10.86 -6.37 4.00
CA GLN A 35 11.92 -5.79 3.18
C GLN A 35 13.18 -5.50 3.99
N LYS A 36 13.02 -4.99 5.22
CA LYS A 36 14.13 -4.69 6.13
C LYS A 36 14.88 -5.94 6.54
N GLU A 37 14.19 -6.99 6.99
CA GLU A 37 14.80 -8.25 7.41
C GLU A 37 15.52 -8.93 6.25
N VAL A 38 14.94 -8.95 5.05
CA VAL A 38 15.62 -9.44 3.85
C VAL A 38 16.88 -8.62 3.56
N PHE A 39 16.82 -7.29 3.66
CA PHE A 39 17.99 -6.44 3.44
C PHE A 39 19.13 -6.74 4.44
N LEU A 40 18.78 -6.91 5.73
CA LEU A 40 19.72 -7.20 6.81
C LEU A 40 20.31 -8.61 6.73
N PHE A 41 19.51 -9.62 6.41
CA PHE A 41 19.92 -11.02 6.34
C PHE A 41 21.11 -11.26 5.40
N PHE A 42 21.20 -10.49 4.31
CA PHE A 42 22.26 -10.61 3.31
C PHE A 42 23.43 -9.62 3.52
N ASN A 43 23.58 -9.05 4.72
CA ASN A 43 24.72 -8.20 5.12
C ASN A 43 24.98 -7.02 4.17
N ASN A 44 23.94 -6.36 3.65
CA ASN A 44 24.07 -5.14 2.83
C ASN A 44 24.98 -5.29 1.59
N LYS A 45 25.09 -6.50 1.03
CA LYS A 45 25.84 -6.73 -0.22
C LYS A 45 25.30 -5.84 -1.34
N LYS A 46 26.17 -5.39 -2.25
CA LYS A 46 25.75 -4.61 -3.43
C LYS A 46 24.63 -5.34 -4.18
N GLY A 47 23.56 -4.62 -4.51
CA GLY A 47 22.39 -5.16 -5.21
C GLY A 47 21.28 -5.70 -4.32
N ILE A 48 21.52 -5.95 -3.02
CA ILE A 48 20.50 -6.54 -2.16
C ILE A 48 19.28 -5.64 -1.93
N GLY A 49 19.46 -4.32 -1.99
CA GLY A 49 18.35 -3.36 -1.88
C GLY A 49 17.24 -3.63 -2.90
N LEU A 50 17.59 -3.92 -4.15
CA LEU A 50 16.59 -4.21 -5.19
C LEU A 50 15.98 -5.61 -5.02
N ILE A 51 16.75 -6.57 -4.51
CA ILE A 51 16.26 -7.92 -4.21
C ILE A 51 15.24 -7.86 -3.06
N SER A 52 15.52 -7.11 -1.99
CA SER A 52 14.59 -6.98 -0.87
C SER A 52 13.29 -6.27 -1.29
N VAL A 53 13.38 -5.25 -2.16
CA VAL A 53 12.21 -4.61 -2.79
C VAL A 53 11.39 -5.64 -3.57
N SER A 54 12.04 -6.45 -4.42
CA SER A 54 11.36 -7.43 -5.27
C SER A 54 10.64 -8.50 -4.45
N ILE A 55 11.31 -9.04 -3.41
CA ILE A 55 10.73 -10.05 -2.53
C ILE A 55 9.53 -9.49 -1.75
N ALA A 56 9.68 -8.30 -1.14
CA ALA A 56 8.60 -7.68 -0.41
C ALA A 56 7.40 -7.33 -1.32
N ALA A 57 7.66 -6.91 -2.57
CA ALA A 57 6.63 -6.62 -3.56
C ALA A 57 5.83 -7.87 -3.97
N ILE A 58 6.50 -9.02 -4.15
CA ILE A 58 5.83 -10.29 -4.44
C ILE A 58 4.93 -10.69 -3.28
N PHE A 59 5.44 -10.65 -2.04
CA PHE A 59 4.61 -10.97 -0.87
C PHE A 59 3.44 -10.00 -0.71
N PHE A 60 3.66 -8.71 -0.99
CA PHE A 60 2.61 -7.71 -0.99
C PHE A 60 1.51 -8.07 -1.99
N GLY A 61 1.85 -8.38 -3.24
CA GLY A 61 0.88 -8.81 -4.24
C GLY A 61 0.15 -10.08 -3.85
N LEU A 62 0.86 -11.10 -3.34
CA LEU A 62 0.27 -12.36 -2.91
C LEU A 62 -0.73 -12.17 -1.76
N ALA A 63 -0.49 -11.23 -0.83
CA ALA A 63 -1.44 -10.92 0.24
C ALA A 63 -2.79 -10.39 -0.30
N HIS A 64 -2.79 -9.87 -1.53
CA HIS A 64 -3.97 -9.33 -2.22
C HIS A 64 -4.68 -10.35 -3.12
N TYR A 65 -4.38 -11.65 -3.01
CA TYR A 65 -4.97 -12.72 -3.84
C TYR A 65 -6.50 -12.74 -3.88
N LYS A 66 -7.17 -12.26 -2.82
CA LYS A 66 -8.64 -12.17 -2.76
C LYS A 66 -9.24 -11.25 -3.83
N GLY A 67 -8.47 -10.30 -4.38
CA GLY A 67 -8.90 -9.46 -5.50
C GLY A 67 -8.67 -10.09 -6.89
N GLY A 68 -8.18 -11.34 -6.95
CA GLY A 68 -7.91 -12.05 -8.20
C GLY A 68 -6.51 -11.81 -8.77
N VAL A 69 -6.16 -12.57 -9.81
CA VAL A 69 -4.79 -12.61 -10.37
C VAL A 69 -4.34 -11.24 -10.90
N ASN A 70 -5.23 -10.52 -11.59
CA ASN A 70 -4.91 -9.17 -12.09
C ASN A 70 -4.56 -8.21 -10.94
N TYR A 71 -5.29 -8.32 -9.82
CA TYR A 71 -5.04 -7.49 -8.65
C TYR A 71 -3.72 -7.87 -7.96
N VAL A 72 -3.38 -9.16 -7.87
CA VAL A 72 -2.06 -9.62 -7.39
C VAL A 72 -0.92 -9.00 -8.21
N VAL A 73 -1.04 -8.99 -9.54
CA VAL A 73 -0.02 -8.42 -10.43
C VAL A 73 0.09 -6.90 -10.22
N LEU A 74 -1.04 -6.19 -10.22
CA LEU A 74 -1.06 -4.73 -10.02
C LEU A 74 -0.54 -4.34 -8.64
N SER A 75 -0.97 -5.03 -7.58
CA SER A 75 -0.47 -4.84 -6.21
C SER A 75 1.02 -5.14 -6.11
N SER A 76 1.53 -6.17 -6.81
CA SER A 76 2.98 -6.43 -6.86
C SER A 76 3.74 -5.26 -7.48
N ILE A 77 3.26 -4.73 -8.61
CA ILE A 77 3.86 -3.59 -9.30
C ILE A 77 3.85 -2.35 -8.40
N ALA A 78 2.69 -2.02 -7.79
CA ALA A 78 2.59 -0.95 -6.81
C ALA A 78 3.55 -1.16 -5.64
N GLY A 79 3.67 -2.41 -5.18
CA GLY A 79 4.56 -2.82 -4.12
C GLY A 79 6.04 -2.55 -4.41
N VAL A 80 6.47 -2.68 -5.67
CA VAL A 80 7.82 -2.31 -6.13
C VAL A 80 8.04 -0.80 -5.96
N PHE A 81 7.09 0.05 -6.36
CA PHE A 81 7.23 1.50 -6.21
C PHE A 81 7.36 1.92 -4.75
N TYR A 82 6.51 1.39 -3.87
CA TYR A 82 6.53 1.70 -2.44
C TYR A 82 7.86 1.23 -1.82
N GLY A 83 8.26 -0.02 -2.12
CA GLY A 83 9.53 -0.57 -1.64
C GLY A 83 10.75 0.20 -2.15
N TYR A 84 10.73 0.65 -3.40
CA TYR A 84 11.80 1.47 -3.98
C TYR A 84 11.90 2.84 -3.30
N ILE A 85 10.78 3.50 -3.04
CA ILE A 85 10.77 4.78 -2.32
C ILE A 85 11.25 4.60 -0.88
N TYR A 86 10.86 3.53 -0.19
CA TYR A 86 11.41 3.20 1.13
C TYR A 86 12.93 2.99 1.05
N TYR A 87 13.40 2.20 0.08
CA TYR A 87 14.83 1.94 -0.12
C TYR A 87 15.64 3.22 -0.40
N ARG A 88 15.10 4.15 -1.20
CA ARG A 88 15.77 5.41 -1.56
C ARG A 88 15.70 6.47 -0.47
N SER A 89 14.56 6.60 0.20
CA SER A 89 14.34 7.64 1.21
C SER A 89 14.84 7.25 2.60
N GLY A 90 14.95 5.94 2.88
CA GLY A 90 15.24 5.41 4.21
C GLY A 90 14.11 5.60 5.22
N THR A 91 12.95 6.14 4.81
CA THR A 91 11.84 6.41 5.72
C THR A 91 10.57 5.69 5.28
N ILE A 92 9.92 5.04 6.25
CA ILE A 92 8.64 4.37 6.00
C ILE A 92 7.51 5.37 5.73
N LYS A 93 7.63 6.60 6.24
CA LYS A 93 6.64 7.68 6.07
C LYS A 93 6.44 8.03 4.60
N SER A 94 7.52 8.09 3.80
CA SER A 94 7.43 8.34 2.36
C SER A 94 6.68 7.21 1.63
N SER A 95 6.88 5.97 2.05
CA SER A 95 6.17 4.80 1.51
C SER A 95 4.68 4.84 1.84
N ILE A 96 4.35 5.11 3.11
CA ILE A 96 2.96 5.27 3.58
C ILE A 96 2.25 6.37 2.81
N PHE A 97 2.90 7.52 2.62
CA PHE A 97 2.30 8.64 1.89
C PHE A 97 2.01 8.28 0.44
N LEU A 98 2.97 7.64 -0.26
CA LEU A 98 2.77 7.21 -1.64
C LEU A 98 1.64 6.18 -1.76
N HIS A 99 1.64 5.17 -0.89
CA HIS A 99 0.61 4.13 -0.87
C HIS A 99 -0.78 4.73 -0.59
N PHE A 100 -0.89 5.59 0.42
CA PHE A 100 -2.14 6.27 0.74
C PHE A 100 -2.65 7.09 -0.45
N LEU A 101 -1.78 7.85 -1.12
CA LEU A 101 -2.16 8.65 -2.28
C LEU A 101 -2.59 7.78 -3.47
N PHE A 102 -1.88 6.68 -3.72
CA PHE A 102 -2.25 5.72 -4.76
C PHE A 102 -3.62 5.09 -4.49
N ASN A 103 -3.89 4.63 -3.26
CA ASN A 103 -5.19 4.06 -2.95
C ASN A 103 -6.31 5.11 -2.97
N LEU A 104 -6.03 6.34 -2.53
CA LEU A 104 -7.00 7.43 -2.61
C LEU A 104 -7.36 7.75 -4.06
N THR A 105 -6.37 7.85 -4.95
CA THR A 105 -6.61 8.08 -6.39
C THR A 105 -7.33 6.90 -7.03
N HIS A 106 -6.97 5.66 -6.69
CA HIS A 106 -7.66 4.46 -7.15
C HIS A 106 -9.15 4.48 -6.77
N ILE A 107 -9.45 4.76 -5.50
CA ILE A 107 -10.83 4.82 -4.99
C ILE A 107 -11.63 5.92 -5.70
N LEU A 108 -11.07 7.14 -5.79
CA LEU A 108 -11.76 8.30 -6.36
C LEU A 108 -11.98 8.21 -7.87
N LEU A 109 -11.01 7.70 -8.62
CA LEU A 109 -11.00 7.77 -10.08
C LEU A 109 -11.41 6.46 -10.76
N PHE A 110 -11.29 5.31 -10.09
CA PHE A 110 -11.54 4.01 -10.70
C PHE A 110 -12.65 3.24 -9.98
N THR A 111 -12.63 3.17 -8.65
CA THR A 111 -13.64 2.39 -7.91
C THR A 111 -15.01 3.05 -7.89
N TYR A 112 -15.10 4.34 -7.53
CA TYR A 112 -16.40 5.00 -7.43
C TYR A 112 -17.09 5.28 -8.76
N PRO A 113 -16.38 5.66 -9.84
CA PRO A 113 -17.02 5.79 -11.15
C PRO A 113 -17.57 4.45 -11.64
N ALA A 114 -16.84 3.34 -11.50
CA ALA A 114 -17.29 2.01 -11.93
C ALA A 114 -18.47 1.43 -11.14
N LEU A 115 -18.83 2.02 -9.99
CA LEU A 115 -20.00 1.63 -9.18
C LEU A 115 -21.25 2.47 -9.49
N ARG A 116 -21.16 3.47 -10.38
CA ARG A 116 -22.26 4.35 -10.77
C ARG A 116 -22.98 3.92 -12.05
N ASP A 117 -22.54 2.85 -12.69
CA ASP A 117 -23.12 2.24 -13.89
C ASP A 117 -23.84 0.93 -13.51
#